data_AF-A0A4D7DCD5-F1
#
_entry.id   AF-A0A4D7DCD5-F1
#
_cell.length_a   1.000
_cell.length_b   1.000
_cell.length_c   1.000
_cell.angle_alpha   90.00
_cell.angle_beta   90.00
_cell.angle_gamma   90.00
#
_symmetry.space_group_name_H-M   'P 1'
#
loop_
_entity.id
_entity.type
_entity.pdbx_description
1 polymer ?
#
loop_
_entity_poly.entity_id
_entity_poly.type
_entity_poly.pdbx_seq_one_letter_code
_entity_poly.pdbx_strand_id
1 'polypeptide(L)'
;MIPAALVLFAALLASVHLARRWTLLRHFGDLAAIGRRSVRTLARSGVSDWSKERATRILAIRMMGKSLAAGGLLLMIALPIAAVLAIGPVAGIPTQDALFDPTARLSILAAGIALAFLRSRVRRLGLRHA
;
A
#
# COMPACT_ATOMS: atom_id res chain seq x y z
N MET A 1 8.33 -26.02 7.82
CA MET A 1 7.34 -24.91 7.92
C MET A 1 7.97 -23.57 8.33
N ILE A 2 8.84 -23.54 9.36
CA ILE A 2 9.55 -22.33 9.82
C ILE A 2 10.26 -21.53 8.69
N PRO A 3 11.04 -22.14 7.77
CA PRO A 3 11.72 -21.37 6.71
C PRO A 3 10.74 -20.67 5.76
N ALA A 4 9.61 -21.32 5.42
CA ALA A 4 8.58 -20.72 4.58
C ALA A 4 7.91 -19.51 5.26
N ALA A 5 7.65 -19.60 6.57
CA ALA A 5 7.11 -18.49 7.35
C ALA A 5 8.09 -17.31 7.44
N LEU A 6 9.40 -17.56 7.59
CA LEU A 6 10.43 -16.52 7.61
C LEU A 6 10.54 -15.80 6.25
N VAL A 7 10.49 -16.54 5.15
CA VAL A 7 10.54 -15.96 3.80
C VAL A 7 9.30 -15.11 3.51
N LEU A 8 8.10 -15.59 3.89
CA LEU A 8 6.86 -14.81 3.81
C LEU A 8 6.92 -13.54 4.67
N PHE A 9 7.45 -13.65 5.89
CA PHE A 9 7.62 -12.49 6.78
C PHE A 9 8.58 -11.46 6.20
N ALA A 10 9.70 -11.90 5.61
CA ALA A 10 10.66 -11.02 4.94
C ALA A 10 10.03 -10.33 3.72
N ALA A 11 9.26 -11.05 2.91
CA ALA A 11 8.52 -10.48 1.78
C ALA A 11 7.53 -9.40 2.23
N LEU A 12 6.78 -9.69 3.30
CA LEU A 12 5.83 -8.77 3.89
C LEU A 12 6.53 -7.50 4.41
N LEU A 13 7.67 -7.65 5.07
CA LEU A 13 8.48 -6.51 5.51
C LEU A 13 9.00 -5.68 4.34
N ALA A 14 9.47 -6.31 3.27
CA ALA A 14 9.91 -5.63 2.06
C ALA A 14 8.76 -4.82 1.43
N SER A 15 7.57 -5.41 1.31
CA SER A 15 6.36 -4.72 0.83
C SER A 15 5.99 -3.54 1.72
N VAL A 16 5.96 -3.70 3.04
CA VAL A 16 5.67 -2.60 3.98
C VAL A 16 6.73 -1.49 3.90
N HIS A 17 8.00 -1.86 3.71
CA HIS A 17 9.07 -0.90 3.55
C HIS A 17 8.94 -0.10 2.25
N LEU A 18 8.66 -0.76 1.12
CA LEU A 18 8.38 -0.10 -0.16
C LEU A 18 7.17 0.83 -0.04
N ALA A 19 6.07 0.36 0.57
CA ALA A 19 4.85 1.15 0.73
C ALA A 19 5.09 2.46 1.50
N ARG A 20 5.97 2.41 2.51
CA ARG A 20 6.37 3.59 3.28
C ARG A 20 7.31 4.48 2.48
N ARG A 21 8.36 3.92 1.86
CA ARG A 21 9.36 4.68 1.08
C ARG A 21 8.71 5.44 -0.07
N TRP A 22 7.73 4.83 -0.73
CA TRP A 22 7.05 5.43 -1.87
C TRP A 22 5.81 6.24 -1.48
N THR A 23 5.56 6.43 -0.17
CA THR A 23 4.47 7.26 0.34
C THR A 23 3.13 6.92 -0.29
N LEU A 24 2.79 5.63 -0.36
CA LEU A 24 1.57 5.13 -0.97
C LEU A 24 0.32 5.87 -0.47
N LEU A 25 0.27 6.13 0.84
CA LEU A 25 -0.82 6.87 1.49
C LEU A 25 -0.94 8.31 0.97
N ARG A 26 0.17 8.98 0.61
CA ARG A 26 0.13 10.32 0.01
C ARG A 26 -0.49 10.27 -1.39
N HIS A 27 -0.16 9.26 -2.19
CA HIS A 27 -0.72 9.09 -3.53
C HIS A 27 -2.25 8.87 -3.50
N PHE A 28 -2.73 8.06 -2.55
CA PHE A 28 -4.17 7.90 -2.33
C PHE A 28 -4.82 9.16 -1.73
N GLY A 29 -4.13 9.88 -0.85
CA GLY A 29 -4.60 11.16 -0.31
C GLY A 29 -4.78 12.22 -1.40
N ASP A 30 -3.85 12.29 -2.35
CA ASP A 30 -3.92 13.15 -3.53
C ASP A 30 -5.11 12.82 -4.43
N LEU A 31 -5.36 11.53 -4.66
CA LEU A 31 -6.54 11.03 -5.37
C LEU A 31 -7.84 11.47 -4.69
N ALA A 32 -7.92 11.29 -3.37
CA ALA A 32 -9.06 11.73 -2.58
C ALA A 32 -9.24 13.26 -2.63
N ALA A 33 -8.15 14.03 -2.68
CA ALA A 33 -8.21 15.48 -2.83
C ALA A 33 -8.75 15.92 -4.19
N ILE A 34 -8.38 15.21 -5.27
CA ILE A 34 -8.93 15.44 -6.62
C ILE A 34 -10.43 15.11 -6.64
N GLY A 35 -10.84 13.99 -6.05
CA GLY A 35 -12.26 13.64 -5.92
C GLY A 35 -13.06 14.68 -5.12
N ARG A 36 -12.52 15.20 -4.01
CA ARG A 36 -13.15 16.30 -3.28
C ARG A 36 -13.22 17.61 -4.08
N ARG A 37 -12.29 17.84 -5.02
CA ARG A 37 -12.34 19.01 -5.91
C ARG A 37 -13.38 18.82 -7.01
N SER A 38 -13.53 17.63 -7.58
CA SER A 38 -14.54 17.39 -8.62
C SER A 38 -15.96 17.58 -8.07
N VAL A 39 -16.25 17.02 -6.89
CA VAL A 39 -17.55 17.20 -6.21
C VAL A 39 -17.84 18.69 -5.95
N ARG A 40 -16.85 19.45 -5.47
CA ARG A 40 -17.01 20.90 -5.26
C ARG A 40 -17.24 21.69 -6.56
N THR A 41 -16.60 21.29 -7.66
CA THR A 41 -16.81 21.92 -8.97
C THR A 41 -18.22 21.66 -9.50
N LEU A 42 -18.75 20.45 -9.29
CA LEU A 42 -20.12 20.08 -9.66
C LEU A 42 -21.16 20.82 -8.81
N ALA A 43 -20.89 21.00 -7.50
CA ALA A 43 -21.80 21.66 -6.57
C ALA A 43 -21.83 23.20 -6.69
N ARG A 44 -20.96 23.82 -7.51
CA ARG A 44 -20.95 25.29 -7.68
C ARG A 44 -22.18 25.76 -8.47
N SER A 45 -22.93 26.70 -7.89
CA SER A 45 -23.98 27.45 -8.56
C SER A 45 -23.41 28.66 -9.32
N GLY A 46 -24.14 29.16 -10.32
CA GLY A 46 -23.76 30.38 -11.06
C GLY A 46 -22.68 30.23 -12.13
N VAL A 47 -22.30 29.00 -12.51
CA VAL A 47 -21.33 28.72 -13.57
C VAL A 47 -22.03 27.94 -14.69
N SER A 48 -21.70 28.25 -15.95
CA SER A 48 -22.28 27.55 -17.10
C SER A 48 -21.96 26.05 -17.08
N ASP A 49 -22.93 25.23 -17.50
CA ASP A 49 -22.78 23.77 -17.51
C ASP A 49 -21.66 23.32 -18.43
N TRP A 50 -21.44 24.03 -19.54
CA TRP A 50 -20.30 23.79 -20.43
C TRP A 50 -18.95 23.97 -19.73
N SER A 51 -18.82 24.98 -18.86
CA SER A 51 -17.59 25.20 -18.08
C SER A 51 -17.41 24.13 -17.00
N LYS A 52 -18.50 23.67 -16.39
CA LYS A 52 -18.48 22.57 -15.43
C LYS A 52 -18.05 21.27 -16.10
N GLU A 53 -18.61 20.95 -17.26
CA GLU A 53 -18.27 19.77 -18.05
C GLU A 53 -16.79 19.77 -18.47
N ARG A 54 -16.27 20.91 -18.94
CA ARG A 54 -14.86 21.02 -19.30
C ARG A 54 -13.95 20.83 -18.09
N ALA A 55 -14.30 21.42 -16.96
CA ALA A 55 -13.54 21.29 -15.72
C ALA A 55 -13.56 19.85 -15.18
N THR A 56 -14.72 19.19 -15.15
CA THR A 56 -14.84 17.79 -14.71
C THR A 56 -14.08 16.84 -15.62
N ARG A 57 -14.09 17.06 -16.95
CA ARG A 57 -13.33 16.26 -17.91
C ARG A 57 -11.81 16.33 -17.66
N ILE A 58 -11.26 17.53 -17.43
CA ILE A 58 -9.84 17.71 -17.09
C ILE A 58 -9.50 17.02 -15.76
N LEU A 59 -10.36 17.16 -14.75
CA LEU A 59 -10.19 16.48 -13.47
C LEU A 59 -10.25 14.96 -13.60
N ALA A 60 -11.14 14.42 -14.44
CA ALA A 60 -11.27 12.99 -14.70
C ALA A 60 -9.99 12.41 -15.33
N ILE A 61 -9.43 13.08 -16.34
CA ILE A 61 -8.15 12.66 -16.95
C ILE A 61 -7.02 12.65 -15.93
N ARG A 62 -6.91 13.72 -15.11
CA ARG A 62 -5.91 13.78 -14.03
C ARG A 62 -6.11 12.70 -12.98
N MET A 63 -7.36 12.42 -12.61
CA MET A 63 -7.70 11.37 -11.67
C MET A 63 -7.32 10.01 -12.22
N MET A 64 -7.60 9.73 -13.50
CA MET A 64 -7.23 8.48 -14.15
C MET A 64 -5.71 8.27 -14.19
N GLY A 65 -4.94 9.30 -14.56
CA GLY A 65 -3.48 9.23 -14.52
C GLY A 65 -2.92 8.96 -13.13
N LYS A 66 -3.45 9.64 -12.10
CA LYS A 66 -3.03 9.39 -10.71
C LYS A 66 -3.47 8.01 -10.19
N SER A 67 -4.66 7.54 -10.56
CA SER A 67 -5.13 6.18 -10.24
C SER A 67 -4.23 5.11 -10.86
N LEU A 68 -3.80 5.30 -12.11
CA LEU A 68 -2.90 4.37 -12.80
C LEU A 68 -1.54 4.31 -12.09
N ALA A 69 -0.99 5.47 -11.74
CA ALA A 69 0.27 5.55 -10.99
C ALA A 69 0.15 4.90 -9.59
N ALA A 70 -0.94 5.15 -8.86
CA ALA A 70 -1.18 4.54 -7.56
C ALA A 70 -1.38 3.00 -7.67
N GLY A 71 -2.07 2.54 -8.70
CA GLY A 71 -2.22 1.12 -9.02
C GLY A 71 -0.90 0.45 -9.38
N GLY A 72 -0.05 1.12 -10.19
CA GLY A 72 1.30 0.65 -10.51
C GLY A 72 2.19 0.56 -9.27
N LEU A 73 2.12 1.56 -8.38
CA LEU A 73 2.82 1.52 -7.09
C LEU A 73 2.33 0.36 -6.22
N LEU A 74 1.02 0.10 -6.17
CA LEU A 74 0.46 -1.07 -5.47
C LEU A 74 1.00 -2.39 -6.02
N LEU A 75 1.03 -2.54 -7.35
CA LEU A 75 1.57 -3.75 -8.00
C LEU A 75 3.04 -3.97 -7.62
N MET A 76 3.85 -2.92 -7.68
CA MET A 76 5.26 -2.98 -7.30
C MET A 76 5.47 -3.26 -5.81
N ILE A 77 4.57 -2.77 -4.94
CA ILE A 77 4.59 -3.09 -3.50
C ILE A 77 4.18 -4.54 -3.26
N ALA A 78 3.26 -5.09 -4.04
CA ALA A 78 2.83 -6.48 -3.96
C ALA A 78 3.83 -7.47 -4.59
N LEU A 79 4.72 -6.98 -5.45
CA LEU A 79 5.71 -7.76 -6.19
C LEU A 79 6.57 -8.69 -5.31
N PRO A 80 7.11 -8.27 -4.15
CA PRO A 80 7.92 -9.15 -3.30
C PRO A 80 7.13 -10.36 -2.80
N ILE A 81 5.85 -10.16 -2.45
CA ILE A 81 4.97 -11.24 -2.01
C ILE A 81 4.64 -12.16 -3.19
N ALA A 82 4.28 -11.59 -4.34
CA ALA A 82 3.99 -12.36 -5.54
C ALA A 82 5.21 -13.20 -5.99
N ALA A 83 6.41 -12.63 -5.94
CA ALA A 83 7.65 -13.31 -6.26
C ALA A 83 7.92 -14.49 -5.31
N VAL A 84 7.73 -14.30 -3.99
CA VAL A 84 7.90 -15.38 -3.00
C VAL A 84 6.87 -16.50 -3.16
N LEU A 85 5.64 -16.17 -3.53
CA LEU A 85 4.60 -17.18 -3.77
C LEU A 85 4.79 -17.94 -5.10
N ALA A 86 5.37 -17.30 -6.11
CA ALA A 86 5.68 -17.92 -7.39
C ALA A 86 6.98 -18.73 -7.39
N ILE A 87 8.04 -18.21 -6.76
CA ILE A 87 9.38 -18.81 -6.75
C ILE A 87 9.53 -19.80 -5.60
N GLY A 88 8.85 -19.59 -4.47
CA GLY A 88 8.93 -20.47 -3.30
C GLY A 88 8.73 -21.95 -3.63
N PRO A 89 7.65 -22.35 -4.33
CA PRO A 89 7.43 -23.74 -4.71
C PRO A 89 8.53 -24.31 -5.61
N VAL A 90 9.04 -23.50 -6.54
CA VAL A 90 10.14 -23.88 -7.46
C VAL A 90 11.46 -24.09 -6.71
N ALA A 91 11.66 -23.34 -5.62
CA ALA A 91 12.82 -23.45 -4.75
C ALA A 91 12.69 -24.55 -3.67
N GLY A 92 11.63 -25.37 -3.69
CA GLY A 92 11.38 -26.40 -2.69
C GLY A 92 10.89 -25.87 -1.34
N ILE A 93 10.47 -24.60 -1.28
CA ILE A 93 9.94 -23.95 -0.09
C ILE A 93 8.41 -23.96 -0.17
N PRO A 94 7.69 -24.63 0.76
CA PRO A 94 6.23 -24.70 0.73
C PRO A 94 5.59 -23.39 1.23
N THR A 95 5.76 -22.31 0.47
CA THR A 95 5.25 -20.98 0.80
C THR A 95 3.74 -20.87 0.68
N GLN A 96 3.10 -21.66 -0.18
CA GLN A 96 1.65 -21.72 -0.30
C GLN A 96 1.02 -22.41 0.93
N ASP A 97 1.57 -23.53 1.37
CA ASP A 97 1.09 -24.23 2.57
C ASP A 97 1.26 -23.37 3.83
N ALA A 98 2.39 -22.66 3.94
CA ALA A 98 2.62 -21.71 5.03
C ALA A 98 1.69 -20.48 4.99
N LEU A 99 1.13 -20.13 3.82
CA LEU A 99 0.15 -19.06 3.71
C LEU A 99 -1.23 -19.48 4.23
N PHE A 100 -1.60 -20.75 4.02
CA PHE A 100 -2.88 -21.31 4.47
C PHE A 100 -2.83 -21.88 5.90
N ASP A 101 -1.64 -22.15 6.44
CA ASP A 101 -1.47 -22.61 7.82
C ASP A 101 -1.85 -21.49 8.83
N PRO A 102 -2.89 -21.69 9.66
CA PRO A 102 -3.31 -20.70 10.65
C PRO A 102 -2.23 -20.39 11.68
N THR A 103 -1.38 -21.35 12.01
CA THR A 103 -0.29 -21.21 12.99
C THR A 103 0.78 -20.25 12.46
N ALA A 104 1.18 -20.45 11.20
CA ALA A 104 2.11 -19.58 10.51
C ALA A 104 1.55 -18.15 10.40
N ARG A 105 0.28 -17.97 10.05
CA ARG A 105 -0.36 -16.65 9.97
C ARG A 105 -0.38 -15.91 11.30
N LEU A 106 -0.71 -16.60 12.40
CA LEU A 106 -0.68 -16.01 13.74
C LEU A 106 0.73 -15.60 14.16
N SER A 107 1.73 -16.43 13.85
CA SER A 107 3.13 -16.11 14.17
C SER A 107 3.63 -14.87 13.39
N ILE A 108 3.30 -14.77 12.10
CA ILE A 108 3.61 -13.62 11.25
C ILE A 108 2.92 -12.36 11.76
N LEU A 109 1.64 -12.46 12.16
CA LEU A 109 0.87 -11.36 12.72
C LEU A 109 1.48 -10.87 14.04
N ALA A 110 1.77 -11.78 14.97
CA ALA A 110 2.37 -11.47 16.25
C ALA A 110 3.75 -10.80 16.08
N ALA A 111 4.60 -11.35 15.20
CA ALA A 111 5.89 -10.77 14.86
C ALA A 111 5.75 -9.37 14.23
N GLY A 112 4.77 -9.19 13.35
CA GLY A 112 4.46 -7.89 12.74
C GLY A 112 4.03 -6.84 13.76
N ILE A 113 3.16 -7.21 14.70
CA ILE A 113 2.70 -6.34 15.80
C ILE A 113 3.87 -6.00 16.72
N ALA A 114 4.67 -6.99 17.13
CA ALA A 114 5.84 -6.78 17.97
C ALA A 114 6.84 -5.82 17.33
N LEU A 115 7.14 -5.99 16.04
CA LEU A 115 8.05 -5.12 15.30
C LEU A 115 7.47 -3.70 15.15
N ALA A 116 6.17 -3.58 14.88
CA ALA A 116 5.49 -2.29 14.81
C ALA A 116 5.55 -1.55 16.15
N PHE A 117 5.32 -2.26 17.25
CA PHE A 117 5.38 -1.73 18.60
C PHE A 117 6.81 -1.30 18.95
N LEU A 118 7.80 -2.18 18.74
CA LEU A 118 9.22 -1.90 18.97
C LEU A 118 9.67 -0.66 18.19
N ARG A 119 9.34 -0.61 16.89
CA ARG A 119 9.66 0.56 16.06
C ARG A 119 8.98 1.84 16.55
N SER A 120 7.73 1.75 17.03
CA SER A 120 7.02 2.91 17.60
C SER A 120 7.68 3.39 18.90
N ARG A 121 8.20 2.48 19.71
CA ARG A 121 8.95 2.79 20.93
C ARG A 121 10.29 3.43 20.58
N VAL A 122 11.05 2.87 19.65
CA VAL A 122 12.32 3.43 19.17
C VAL A 122 12.11 4.84 18.61
N ARG A 123 11.08 5.07 17.80
CA ARG A 123 10.79 6.42 17.27
C ARG A 123 10.41 7.42 18.37
N ARG A 124 9.68 6.98 19.40
CA ARG A 124 9.35 7.83 20.56
C ARG A 124 10.54 8.11 21.46
N LEU A 125 11.47 7.17 21.58
CA LEU A 125 12.71 7.32 22.36
C LEU A 125 13.75 8.17 21.62
N GLY A 126 13.87 8.02 20.29
CA GLY A 126 14.74 8.85 19.46
C GLY A 126 14.31 10.32 19.39
N LEU A 127 13.01 10.61 19.54
CA LEU A 127 12.48 11.98 19.67
C LEU A 127 12.69 12.59 21.07
N ARG A 128 13.19 11.83 22.05
CA ARG A 128 13.56 12.33 23.38
C ARG A 128 15.05 12.67 23.51
N HIS A 129 15.86 12.32 22.51
CA HIS A 129 17.31 12.55 22.50
C HIS A 129 17.79 13.45 21.33
N ALA A 130 16.86 14.10 20.63
CA ALA A 130 17.12 15.14 19.65
C ALA A 130 16.39 16.41 20.10
#